data_AF-A0AB37WXY6-F1
#
_entry.id   AF-A0AB37WXY6-F1
#
_cell.length_a   1.000
_cell.length_b   1.000
_cell.length_c   1.000
_cell.angle_alpha   90.00
_cell.angle_beta   90.00
_cell.angle_gamma   90.00
#
_symmetry.space_group_name_H-M   'P 1'
#
loop_
_entity.id
_entity.type
_entity.pdbx_description
1 polymer ?
#
loop_
_entity_poly.entity_id
_entity_poly.type
_entity_poly.pdbx_seq_one_letter_code
_entity_poly.pdbx_strand_id
1 'polypeptide(L)'
;MASYIDFSQPSLWVSAASIVFNPTFWNIAAQQEYHNKVITKLFGGNSRLGCYALAVTIFSLGIFRDYLYNEALADQPTHPTLLSPAIKSSAIPLFLTGNTLVLTSMWALGVTGTYLGDYFGILMDEPVTTFPFNVSGSPMYHGSAMSFLATAIWYGKPAGILLTALVHTAYSIACRWEDPFTGMIYQKRDEERKKGKKGL
;
A
#
# COMPACT_ATOMS: atom_id res chain seq x y z
N MET A 1 -24.75 -21.75 17.43
CA MET A 1 -24.19 -20.38 17.37
C MET A 1 -23.80 -20.12 15.93
N ALA A 2 -24.33 -19.09 15.29
CA ALA A 2 -23.86 -18.72 13.96
C ALA A 2 -22.42 -18.20 14.07
N SER A 3 -21.49 -18.77 13.30
CA SER A 3 -20.13 -18.22 13.21
C SER A 3 -20.22 -16.85 12.55
N TYR A 4 -19.61 -15.83 13.17
CA TYR A 4 -19.58 -14.46 12.62
C TYR A 4 -18.58 -14.29 11.47
N ILE A 5 -17.81 -15.35 11.18
CA ILE A 5 -16.89 -15.45 10.04
C ILE A 5 -17.06 -16.86 9.46
N ASP A 6 -17.33 -16.95 8.16
CA ASP A 6 -17.40 -18.21 7.43
C ASP A 6 -16.04 -18.52 6.79
N PHE A 7 -15.24 -19.35 7.46
CA PHE A 7 -13.93 -19.78 6.97
C PHE A 7 -13.99 -20.81 5.83
N SER A 8 -15.18 -21.34 5.51
CA SER A 8 -15.34 -22.27 4.40
C SER A 8 -15.38 -21.59 3.04
N GLN A 9 -15.63 -20.27 3.00
CA GLN A 9 -15.69 -19.50 1.76
C GLN A 9 -14.30 -19.36 1.13
N PRO A 10 -14.08 -19.85 -0.11
CA PRO A 10 -12.81 -19.68 -0.79
C PRO A 10 -12.45 -18.21 -1.03
N SER A 11 -13.45 -17.35 -1.25
CA SER A 11 -13.28 -15.91 -1.49
C SER A 11 -12.53 -15.22 -0.34
N LEU A 12 -12.76 -15.63 0.91
CA LEU A 12 -12.03 -15.14 2.09
C LEU A 12 -10.53 -15.36 1.97
N TRP A 13 -10.13 -16.57 1.60
CA TRP A 13 -8.72 -16.96 1.47
C TRP A 13 -8.06 -16.37 0.24
N VAL A 14 -8.81 -16.25 -0.87
CA VAL A 14 -8.33 -15.56 -2.08
C VAL A 14 -8.08 -14.07 -1.78
N SER A 15 -8.96 -13.41 -1.01
CA SER A 15 -8.74 -12.03 -0.56
C SER A 15 -7.54 -11.93 0.39
N ALA A 16 -7.43 -12.82 1.37
CA ALA A 16 -6.28 -12.84 2.27
C ALA A 16 -4.95 -13.04 1.52
N ALA A 17 -4.91 -13.96 0.55
CA ALA A 17 -3.75 -14.20 -0.28
C ALA A 17 -3.39 -12.98 -1.13
N SER A 18 -4.37 -12.31 -1.75
CA SER A 18 -4.11 -11.10 -2.56
C SER A 18 -3.63 -9.92 -1.70
N ILE A 19 -4.15 -9.77 -0.47
CA ILE A 19 -3.69 -8.77 0.50
C ILE A 19 -2.20 -8.95 0.84
N VAL A 20 -1.74 -10.20 1.02
CA VAL A 20 -0.33 -10.49 1.32
C VAL A 20 0.54 -10.43 0.07
N PHE A 21 0.01 -10.89 -1.06
CA PHE A 21 0.72 -10.91 -2.34
C PHE A 21 1.15 -9.51 -2.77
N ASN A 22 0.24 -8.55 -2.72
CA ASN A 22 0.48 -7.17 -3.17
C ASN A 22 1.78 -6.57 -2.58
N PRO A 23 1.94 -6.42 -1.24
CA PRO A 23 3.17 -5.92 -0.63
C PRO A 23 4.39 -6.77 -0.84
N THR A 24 4.21 -8.08 -0.98
CA THR A 24 5.31 -8.98 -1.27
C THR A 24 5.82 -8.75 -2.70
N PHE A 25 4.91 -8.60 -3.66
CA PHE A 25 5.22 -8.40 -5.07
C PHE A 25 6.02 -7.12 -5.30
N TRP A 26 5.53 -5.95 -4.83
CA TRP A 26 6.22 -4.70 -5.15
C TRP A 26 7.57 -4.59 -4.44
N ASN A 27 7.71 -5.14 -3.23
CA ASN A 27 9.01 -5.20 -2.56
C ASN A 27 10.01 -6.07 -3.34
N ILE A 28 9.60 -7.26 -3.80
CA ILE A 28 10.47 -8.12 -4.61
C ILE A 28 10.82 -7.43 -5.94
N ALA A 29 9.83 -6.87 -6.64
CA ALA A 29 10.02 -6.18 -7.91
C ALA A 29 11.00 -5.00 -7.78
N ALA A 30 10.85 -4.21 -6.72
CA ALA A 30 11.72 -3.07 -6.42
C ALA A 30 13.15 -3.53 -6.11
N GLN A 31 13.34 -4.53 -5.26
CA GLN A 31 14.66 -5.10 -4.95
C GLN A 31 15.36 -5.67 -6.20
N GLN A 32 14.62 -6.38 -7.05
CA GLN A 32 15.14 -6.87 -8.33
C GLN A 32 15.51 -5.73 -9.27
N GLU A 33 14.73 -4.65 -9.29
CA GLU A 33 15.09 -3.46 -10.05
C GLU A 33 16.35 -2.80 -9.51
N TYR A 34 16.48 -2.59 -8.20
CA TYR A 34 17.66 -1.94 -7.62
C TYR A 34 18.94 -2.72 -7.88
N HIS A 35 18.93 -4.04 -7.63
CA HIS A 35 20.13 -4.87 -7.75
C HIS A 35 20.44 -5.31 -9.18
N ASN A 36 19.41 -5.69 -9.95
CA ASN A 36 19.60 -6.38 -11.23
C ASN A 36 19.10 -5.56 -12.44
N LYS A 37 18.40 -4.44 -12.21
CA LYS A 37 17.81 -3.57 -13.24
C LYS A 37 16.91 -4.32 -14.21
N VAL A 38 16.19 -5.33 -13.71
CA VAL A 38 15.37 -6.25 -14.52
C VAL A 38 14.32 -5.47 -15.31
N ILE A 39 13.57 -4.59 -14.65
CA ILE A 39 12.48 -3.85 -15.27
C ILE A 39 13.07 -2.83 -16.24
N THR A 40 14.08 -2.08 -15.82
CA THR A 40 14.77 -1.13 -16.72
C THR A 40 15.30 -1.81 -18.00
N LYS A 41 15.86 -3.02 -17.90
CA LYS A 41 16.32 -3.80 -19.06
C LYS A 41 15.16 -4.22 -19.97
N LEU A 42 14.02 -4.64 -19.41
CA LEU A 42 12.81 -4.98 -20.18
C LEU A 42 12.29 -3.77 -20.97
N PHE A 43 12.44 -2.56 -20.44
CA PHE A 43 12.05 -1.30 -21.08
C PHE A 43 13.20 -0.63 -21.84
N GLY A 44 14.12 -1.42 -22.40
CA GLY A 44 15.16 -0.91 -23.32
C GLY A 44 16.19 0.01 -22.67
N GLY A 45 16.41 -0.11 -21.35
CA GLY A 45 17.32 0.74 -20.59
C GLY A 45 16.68 2.04 -20.08
N ASN A 46 15.37 2.25 -20.28
CA ASN A 46 14.68 3.45 -19.81
C ASN A 46 14.06 3.25 -18.42
N SER A 47 14.76 3.69 -17.37
CA SER A 47 14.30 3.54 -15.99
C SER A 47 12.99 4.26 -15.68
N ARG A 48 12.73 5.42 -16.32
CA ARG A 48 11.47 6.15 -16.12
C ARG A 48 10.29 5.39 -16.68
N LEU A 49 10.43 4.86 -17.90
CA LEU A 49 9.39 4.05 -18.53
C LEU A 49 9.13 2.78 -17.71
N GLY A 50 10.20 2.12 -17.23
CA GLY A 50 10.10 0.97 -16.33
C GLY A 50 9.38 1.30 -15.02
N CYS A 51 9.68 2.44 -14.40
CA CYS A 51 9.00 2.90 -13.18
C CYS A 51 7.50 3.16 -13.42
N TYR A 52 7.14 3.84 -14.52
CA TYR A 52 5.72 4.04 -14.86
C TYR A 52 4.99 2.73 -15.15
N ALA A 53 5.65 1.77 -15.81
CA ALA A 53 5.06 0.45 -16.04
C ALA A 53 4.83 -0.31 -14.71
N LEU A 54 5.80 -0.24 -13.78
CA LEU A 54 5.63 -0.80 -12.44
C LEU A 54 4.50 -0.09 -11.69
N ALA A 55 4.41 1.25 -11.78
CA ALA A 55 3.34 2.03 -11.17
C ALA A 55 1.95 1.58 -11.65
N VAL A 56 1.76 1.46 -12.97
CA VAL A 56 0.50 0.95 -13.56
C VAL A 56 0.20 -0.47 -13.05
N THR A 57 1.22 -1.32 -12.96
CA THR A 57 1.07 -2.71 -12.47
C THR A 57 0.63 -2.74 -11.00
N ILE A 58 1.33 -2.01 -10.11
CA ILE A 58 1.00 -1.96 -8.68
C ILE A 58 -0.40 -1.37 -8.47
N PHE A 59 -0.72 -0.28 -9.16
CA PHE A 59 -2.04 0.34 -9.07
C PHE A 59 -3.16 -0.61 -9.51
N SER A 60 -2.97 -1.31 -10.64
CA SER A 60 -3.94 -2.28 -11.16
C SER A 60 -4.12 -3.48 -10.22
N LEU A 61 -3.03 -3.99 -9.66
CA LEU A 61 -3.08 -5.03 -8.62
C LEU A 61 -3.77 -4.54 -7.35
N GLY A 62 -3.65 -3.25 -7.02
CA GLY A 62 -4.41 -2.60 -5.96
C GLY A 62 -5.91 -2.66 -6.20
N ILE A 63 -6.36 -2.23 -7.38
CA ILE A 63 -7.78 -2.29 -7.79
C ILE A 63 -8.29 -3.74 -7.74
N PHE A 64 -7.52 -4.69 -8.28
CA PHE A 64 -7.93 -6.09 -8.31
C PHE A 64 -8.03 -6.70 -6.90
N ARG A 65 -7.08 -6.39 -6.00
CA ARG A 65 -7.17 -6.78 -4.59
C ARG A 65 -8.41 -6.20 -3.93
N ASP A 66 -8.72 -4.94 -4.17
CA ASP A 66 -9.89 -4.27 -3.58
C ASP A 66 -11.20 -4.88 -4.10
N TYR A 67 -11.25 -5.29 -5.37
CA TYR A 67 -12.35 -6.08 -5.92
C TYR A 67 -12.50 -7.43 -5.19
N LEU A 68 -11.41 -8.21 -5.07
CA LEU A 68 -11.43 -9.50 -4.36
C LEU A 68 -11.83 -9.34 -2.88
N TYR A 69 -11.43 -8.24 -2.24
CA TYR A 69 -11.85 -7.91 -0.89
C TYR A 69 -13.36 -7.68 -0.81
N ASN A 70 -13.94 -6.89 -1.72
CA ASN A 70 -15.38 -6.66 -1.74
C ASN A 70 -16.17 -7.95 -2.01
N GLU A 71 -15.73 -8.80 -2.93
CA GLU A 71 -16.34 -10.12 -3.16
C GLU A 71 -16.29 -10.99 -1.90
N ALA A 72 -15.13 -11.05 -1.23
CA ALA A 72 -15.01 -11.78 0.03
C ALA A 72 -15.93 -11.23 1.13
N LEU A 73 -16.15 -9.91 1.19
CA LEU A 73 -17.12 -9.33 2.12
C LEU A 73 -18.56 -9.69 1.76
N ALA A 74 -18.90 -9.77 0.48
CA ALA A 74 -20.25 -10.10 0.03
C ALA A 74 -20.69 -11.48 0.55
N ASP A 75 -19.81 -12.48 0.45
CA ASP A 75 -20.07 -13.87 0.88
C ASP A 75 -20.12 -14.08 2.41
N GLN A 76 -19.67 -13.10 3.20
CA GLN A 76 -19.55 -13.25 4.65
C GLN A 76 -20.81 -12.83 5.41
N PRO A 77 -21.13 -13.45 6.56
CA PRO A 77 -22.27 -13.06 7.38
C PRO A 77 -22.08 -11.64 7.93
N THR A 78 -23.21 -10.93 8.14
CA THR A 78 -23.23 -9.62 8.80
C THR A 78 -23.44 -9.78 10.30
N HIS A 79 -22.90 -8.84 11.09
CA HIS A 79 -23.13 -8.79 12.53
C HIS A 79 -24.15 -7.69 12.87
N PRO A 80 -25.26 -7.99 13.58
CA PRO A 80 -26.32 -7.01 13.88
C PRO A 80 -25.81 -5.73 14.54
N THR A 81 -24.87 -5.83 15.49
CA THR A 81 -24.27 -4.66 16.15
C THR A 81 -23.58 -3.72 15.17
N LEU A 82 -22.83 -4.24 14.18
CA LEU A 82 -22.15 -3.39 13.19
C LEU A 82 -23.13 -2.68 12.25
N LEU A 83 -24.34 -3.22 12.09
CA LEU A 83 -25.41 -2.58 11.32
C LEU A 83 -26.12 -1.46 12.06
N SER A 84 -25.84 -1.27 13.36
CA SER A 84 -26.42 -0.15 14.11
C SER A 84 -26.02 1.19 13.47
N PRO A 85 -26.95 2.16 13.36
CA PRO A 85 -26.66 3.43 12.69
C PRO A 85 -25.43 4.15 13.25
N ALA A 86 -25.25 4.11 14.57
CA ALA A 86 -24.09 4.71 15.23
C ALA A 86 -22.77 4.08 14.78
N ILE A 87 -22.66 2.75 14.79
CA ILE A 87 -21.43 2.06 14.39
C ILE A 87 -21.19 2.21 12.89
N LYS A 88 -22.22 2.06 12.06
CA LYS A 88 -22.09 2.28 10.62
C LYS A 88 -21.61 3.69 10.29
N SER A 89 -22.10 4.71 11.01
CA SER A 89 -21.69 6.11 10.81
C SER A 89 -20.23 6.37 11.22
N SER A 90 -19.67 5.56 12.11
CA SER A 90 -18.25 5.65 12.49
C SER A 90 -17.28 5.34 11.33
N ALA A 91 -17.75 4.69 10.25
CA ALA A 91 -16.95 4.50 9.04
C ALA A 91 -16.71 5.79 8.25
N ILE A 92 -17.58 6.80 8.37
CA ILE A 92 -17.46 8.07 7.63
C ILE A 92 -16.14 8.79 7.94
N PRO A 93 -15.80 9.09 9.21
CA PRO A 93 -14.52 9.73 9.51
C PRO A 93 -13.32 8.85 9.09
N LEU A 94 -13.43 7.52 9.19
CA LEU A 94 -12.38 6.62 8.72
C LEU A 94 -12.16 6.71 7.20
N PHE A 95 -13.23 6.77 6.40
CA PHE A 95 -13.11 6.99 4.96
C PHE A 95 -12.50 8.35 4.63
N LEU A 96 -12.94 9.41 5.31
CA LEU A 96 -12.43 10.75 5.07
C LEU A 96 -10.95 10.84 5.40
N THR A 97 -10.55 10.45 6.62
CA THR A 97 -9.15 10.47 7.04
C THR A 97 -8.30 9.54 6.17
N GLY A 98 -8.78 8.33 5.89
CA GLY A 98 -8.04 7.36 5.08
C GLY A 98 -7.75 7.87 3.67
N ASN A 99 -8.77 8.39 2.98
CA ASN A 99 -8.61 8.96 1.64
C ASN A 99 -7.78 10.24 1.66
N THR A 100 -7.95 11.11 2.66
CA THR A 100 -7.09 12.30 2.79
C THR A 100 -5.63 11.91 2.90
N LEU A 101 -5.28 10.95 3.77
CA LEU A 101 -3.90 10.49 3.90
C LEU A 101 -3.35 9.88 2.61
N VAL A 102 -4.11 9.02 1.93
CA VAL A 102 -3.65 8.38 0.68
C VAL A 102 -3.46 9.42 -0.43
N LEU A 103 -4.46 10.25 -0.69
CA LEU A 103 -4.43 11.20 -1.81
C LEU A 103 -3.38 12.28 -1.61
N THR A 104 -3.23 12.78 -0.39
CA THR A 104 -2.22 13.81 -0.10
C THR A 104 -0.80 13.24 -0.07
N SER A 105 -0.63 11.96 0.30
CA SER A 105 0.65 11.26 0.12
C SER A 105 1.04 11.15 -1.35
N MET A 106 0.11 10.70 -2.20
CA MET A 106 0.32 10.58 -3.64
C MET A 106 0.61 11.93 -4.30
N TRP A 107 -0.08 12.99 -3.84
CA TRP A 107 0.18 14.36 -4.30
C TRP A 107 1.60 14.81 -3.97
N ALA A 108 2.05 14.59 -2.72
CA ALA A 108 3.35 15.07 -2.27
C ALA A 108 4.52 14.27 -2.85
N LEU A 109 4.38 12.96 -3.02
CA LEU A 109 5.41 12.09 -3.61
C LEU A 109 5.40 12.08 -5.14
N GLY A 110 4.26 12.41 -5.76
CA GLY A 110 4.03 12.17 -7.17
C GLY A 110 4.02 10.67 -7.52
N VAL A 111 3.89 10.35 -8.81
CA VAL A 111 3.81 8.96 -9.27
C VAL A 111 5.10 8.20 -8.96
N THR A 112 6.26 8.76 -9.31
CA THR A 112 7.54 8.06 -9.13
C THR A 112 7.91 7.88 -7.67
N GLY A 113 7.64 8.87 -6.80
CA GLY A 113 7.88 8.71 -5.36
C GLY A 113 6.92 7.71 -4.72
N THR A 114 5.68 7.62 -5.21
CA THR A 114 4.68 6.67 -4.69
C THR A 114 4.98 5.22 -5.10
N TYR A 115 5.47 5.01 -6.31
CA TYR A 115 5.64 3.69 -6.90
C TYR A 115 7.12 3.30 -7.06
N LEU A 116 7.90 3.50 -5.99
CA LEU A 116 9.24 2.93 -5.80
C LEU A 116 10.27 3.40 -6.84
N GLY A 117 10.14 4.66 -7.30
CA GLY A 117 11.04 5.27 -8.28
C GLY A 117 12.49 5.41 -7.78
N ASP A 118 12.71 5.44 -6.47
CA ASP A 118 14.04 5.41 -5.84
C ASP A 118 14.84 4.16 -6.22
N TYR A 119 14.19 3.00 -6.37
CA TYR A 119 14.84 1.76 -6.84
C TYR A 119 15.27 1.84 -8.32
N PHE A 120 14.60 2.70 -9.10
CA PHE A 120 14.97 3.03 -10.48
C PHE A 120 16.05 4.12 -10.59
N GLY A 121 16.47 4.72 -9.46
CA GLY A 121 17.37 5.88 -9.43
C GLY A 121 16.66 7.22 -9.64
N ILE A 122 15.34 7.26 -9.53
CA ILE A 122 14.54 8.49 -9.65
C ILE A 122 14.34 9.04 -8.24
N LEU A 123 15.35 9.76 -7.75
CA LEU A 123 15.39 10.23 -6.37
C LEU A 123 14.80 11.64 -6.25
N MET A 124 14.02 11.86 -5.20
CA MET A 124 13.62 13.22 -4.80
C MET A 124 14.82 13.95 -4.23
N ASP A 125 14.88 15.27 -4.41
CA ASP A 125 16.01 16.07 -3.90
C ASP A 125 16.05 16.11 -2.37
N GLU A 126 14.88 16.23 -1.75
CA GLU A 126 14.70 16.22 -0.31
C GLU A 126 13.54 15.29 0.10
N PRO A 127 13.60 14.69 1.31
CA PRO A 127 12.48 13.94 1.86
C PRO A 127 11.27 14.84 2.06
N VAL A 128 10.07 14.33 1.76
CA VAL A 128 8.83 15.03 2.05
C VAL A 128 8.59 15.02 3.56
N THR A 129 8.68 16.19 4.19
CA THR A 129 8.46 16.36 5.63
C THR A 129 7.18 17.14 5.94
N THR A 130 6.43 17.55 4.92
CA THR A 130 5.14 18.25 5.06
C THR A 130 3.98 17.25 5.16
N PHE A 131 2.76 17.75 5.33
CA PHE A 131 1.56 16.90 5.39
C PHE A 131 1.43 16.01 4.14
N PRO A 132 1.12 14.71 4.30
CA PRO A 132 0.78 13.99 5.55
C PRO A 132 1.96 13.35 6.31
N PHE A 133 3.19 13.48 5.80
CA PHE A 133 4.39 12.84 6.36
C PHE A 133 4.87 13.46 7.69
N ASN A 134 4.44 14.69 8.02
CA ASN A 134 4.67 15.26 9.36
C ASN A 134 3.79 14.63 10.47
N VAL A 135 2.72 13.91 10.11
CA VAL A 135 1.80 13.28 11.06
C VAL A 135 2.08 11.78 11.22
N SER A 136 2.52 11.13 10.14
CA SER A 136 2.74 9.68 10.09
C SER A 136 3.89 9.38 9.15
N GLY A 137 4.78 8.45 9.52
CA GLY A 137 5.89 8.01 8.65
C GLY A 137 5.42 7.25 7.39
N SER A 138 4.28 6.56 7.48
CA SER A 138 3.73 5.71 6.41
C SER A 138 2.25 6.04 6.12
N PRO A 139 1.93 7.31 5.80
CA PRO A 139 0.56 7.82 5.79
C PRO A 139 -0.34 7.11 4.77
N MET A 140 0.20 6.74 3.61
CA MET A 140 -0.54 5.97 2.59
C MET A 140 -0.95 4.58 3.10
N TYR A 141 -0.05 3.88 3.79
CA TYR A 141 -0.32 2.55 4.35
C TYR A 141 -1.38 2.61 5.45
N HIS A 142 -1.28 3.58 6.36
CA HIS A 142 -2.28 3.81 7.40
C HIS A 142 -3.63 4.21 6.80
N GLY A 143 -3.64 5.13 5.82
CA GLY A 143 -4.86 5.58 5.17
C GLY A 143 -5.57 4.45 4.41
N SER A 144 -4.81 3.58 3.73
CA SER A 144 -5.36 2.39 3.08
C SER A 144 -5.96 1.42 4.11
N ALA A 145 -5.28 1.13 5.23
CA ALA A 145 -5.84 0.28 6.28
C ALA A 145 -7.13 0.86 6.88
N MET A 146 -7.22 2.19 7.05
CA MET A 146 -8.45 2.86 7.47
C MET A 146 -9.60 2.67 6.47
N SER A 147 -9.33 2.74 5.16
CA SER A 147 -10.34 2.48 4.13
C SER A 147 -10.85 1.03 4.13
N PHE A 148 -9.98 0.05 4.39
CA PHE A 148 -10.38 -1.36 4.57
C PHE A 148 -11.29 -1.53 5.79
N LEU A 149 -10.91 -0.93 6.92
CA LEU A 149 -11.70 -0.96 8.15
C LEU A 149 -13.06 -0.28 7.97
N ALA A 150 -13.07 0.90 7.36
CA ALA A 150 -14.27 1.67 7.08
C ALA A 150 -15.24 0.86 6.23
N THR A 151 -14.74 0.18 5.20
CA THR A 151 -15.54 -0.71 4.34
C THR A 151 -16.12 -1.89 5.12
N ALA A 152 -15.32 -2.53 5.98
CA ALA A 152 -15.79 -3.63 6.83
C ALA A 152 -16.93 -3.18 7.78
N ILE A 153 -16.78 -2.01 8.41
CA ILE A 153 -17.77 -1.42 9.29
C ILE A 153 -19.02 -1.02 8.51
N TRP A 154 -18.85 -0.38 7.35
CA TRP A 154 -19.94 0.12 6.52
C TRP A 154 -20.89 -0.99 6.05
N TYR A 155 -20.32 -2.15 5.68
CA TYR A 155 -21.08 -3.34 5.31
C TYR A 155 -21.41 -4.28 6.49
N GLY A 156 -20.91 -3.96 7.68
CA GLY A 156 -21.15 -4.72 8.91
C GLY A 156 -20.58 -6.14 8.88
N LYS A 157 -19.39 -6.32 8.31
CA LYS A 157 -18.77 -7.62 8.04
C LYS A 157 -17.59 -7.88 9.00
N PRO A 158 -17.73 -8.78 9.99
CA PRO A 158 -16.65 -9.12 10.93
C PRO A 158 -15.40 -9.68 10.23
N ALA A 159 -15.60 -10.47 9.17
CA ALA A 159 -14.50 -10.97 8.34
C ALA A 159 -13.65 -9.84 7.74
N GLY A 160 -14.26 -8.70 7.40
CA GLY A 160 -13.53 -7.52 6.91
C GLY A 160 -12.65 -6.89 7.97
N ILE A 161 -13.05 -6.92 9.24
CA ILE A 161 -12.22 -6.45 10.36
C ILE A 161 -10.99 -7.36 10.52
N LEU A 162 -11.17 -8.68 10.40
CA LEU A 162 -10.07 -9.64 10.40
C LEU A 162 -9.10 -9.38 9.23
N LEU A 163 -9.63 -9.23 8.01
CA LEU A 163 -8.82 -8.93 6.82
C LEU A 163 -8.14 -7.56 6.93
N THR A 164 -8.74 -6.58 7.61
CA THR A 164 -8.12 -5.28 7.89
C THR A 164 -6.90 -5.44 8.81
N ALA A 165 -7.00 -6.28 9.85
CA ALA A 165 -5.86 -6.59 10.71
C ALA A 165 -4.73 -7.25 9.91
N LEU A 166 -5.07 -8.11 8.94
CA LEU A 166 -4.10 -8.68 8.00
C LEU A 166 -3.44 -7.60 7.12
N VAL A 167 -4.22 -6.68 6.55
CA VAL A 167 -3.69 -5.54 5.76
C VAL A 167 -2.71 -4.72 6.59
N HIS A 168 -3.10 -4.33 7.80
CA HIS A 168 -2.23 -3.56 8.69
C HIS A 168 -0.94 -4.30 9.03
N THR A 169 -1.01 -5.60 9.26
CA THR A 169 0.16 -6.46 9.54
C THR A 169 1.07 -6.55 8.32
N ALA A 170 0.51 -6.83 7.13
CA ALA A 170 1.27 -6.95 5.89
C ALA A 170 1.98 -5.64 5.54
N TYR A 171 1.32 -4.50 5.72
CA TYR A 171 1.93 -3.18 5.54
C TYR A 171 3.02 -2.89 6.57
N SER A 172 2.79 -3.21 7.85
CA SER A 172 3.81 -3.03 8.89
C SER A 172 5.07 -3.85 8.60
N ILE A 173 4.91 -5.07 8.07
CA ILE A 173 6.03 -5.90 7.62
C ILE A 173 6.70 -5.25 6.41
N ALA A 174 5.94 -4.78 5.41
CA ALA A 174 6.50 -4.11 4.24
C ALA A 174 7.35 -2.88 4.62
N CYS A 175 6.83 -1.97 5.45
CA CYS A 175 7.55 -0.77 5.89
C CYS A 175 8.85 -1.11 6.63
N ARG A 176 8.85 -2.17 7.46
CA ARG A 176 10.06 -2.58 8.19
C ARG A 176 11.22 -3.00 7.28
N TRP A 177 10.93 -3.37 6.04
CA TRP A 177 11.94 -3.71 5.04
C TRP A 177 12.20 -2.54 4.08
N GLU A 178 11.15 -1.81 3.70
CA GLU A 178 11.19 -0.68 2.77
C GLU A 178 11.92 0.52 3.38
N ASP A 179 11.56 0.96 4.59
CA ASP A 179 12.07 2.20 5.19
C ASP A 179 13.60 2.20 5.34
N PRO A 180 14.26 1.13 5.88
CA PRO A 180 15.71 1.10 5.97
C PRO A 180 16.39 1.07 4.59
N PHE A 181 15.75 0.43 3.60
CA PHE A 181 16.30 0.31 2.27
C PHE A 181 16.26 1.64 1.51
N THR A 182 15.11 2.33 1.53
CA THR A 182 15.01 3.68 0.98
C THR A 182 15.97 4.63 1.69
N GLY A 183 16.10 4.55 3.02
CA GLY A 183 17.11 5.31 3.77
C GLY A 183 18.54 5.06 3.26
N MET A 184 18.91 3.81 3.00
CA MET A 184 20.22 3.45 2.44
C MET A 184 20.43 4.03 1.03
N ILE A 185 19.41 4.00 0.16
CA ILE A 185 19.49 4.58 -1.19
C ILE A 185 19.80 6.08 -1.10
N TYR A 186 19.06 6.81 -0.27
CA TYR A 186 19.22 8.25 -0.12
C TYR A 186 20.57 8.62 0.53
N GLN A 187 21.00 7.85 1.54
CA GLN A 187 22.33 8.04 2.15
C GLN A 187 23.45 7.87 1.11
N LYS A 188 23.37 6.82 0.28
CA LYS A 188 24.36 6.57 -0.78
C LYS A 188 24.40 7.72 -1.78
N ARG A 189 23.24 8.23 -2.19
CA ARG A 189 23.15 9.40 -3.07
C ARG A 189 23.83 10.63 -2.46
N ASP A 190 23.63 10.90 -1.18
CA ASP A 190 24.22 12.06 -0.51
C ASP A 190 25.75 11.94 -0.37
N GLU A 191 26.26 10.73 -0.12
CA GLU A 191 27.69 10.45 -0.12
C GLU A 191 28.33 10.66 -1.51
N GLU A 192 27.64 10.28 -2.59
CA GLU A 192 28.10 10.50 -3.95
C GLU A 192 28.09 11.98 -4.36
N ARG A 193 27.05 12.73 -3.96
CA ARG A 193 26.99 14.18 -4.14
C ARG A 193 28.14 14.89 -3.44
N LYS A 194 28.47 14.49 -2.20
CA LYS A 194 29.64 15.02 -1.45
C LYS A 194 30.98 14.75 -2.14
N LYS A 195 31.09 13.66 -2.90
CA LYS A 195 32.29 13.29 -3.67
C LYS A 195 32.38 13.99 -5.03
N GLY A 196 31.49 14.95 -5.33
CA GLY A 196 31.50 15.70 -6.58
C GLY A 196 31.06 14.89 -7.81
N LYS A 197 30.53 13.67 -7.61
CA LYS A 197 29.89 12.91 -8.68
C LYS A 197 28.46 13.42 -8.82
N LYS A 198 27.97 13.62 -10.06
CA LYS A 198 26.52 13.75 -10.29
C LYS A 198 25.90 12.46 -9.74
N GLY A 199 25.21 12.57 -8.61
CA GLY A 199 24.63 11.41 -7.91
C GLY A 199 23.77 10.57 -8.84
N LEU A 200 23.82 9.25 -8.62
CA LEU A 200 23.06 8.22 -9.35
C LEU A 200 21.64 8.64 -9.71
#